data_AF-A0A9E2H9A8-F1
#
_entry.id   AF-A0A9E2H9A8-F1
#
_cell.length_a   1.000
_cell.length_b   1.000
_cell.length_c   1.000
_cell.angle_alpha   90.00
_cell.angle_beta   90.00
_cell.angle_gamma   90.00
#
_symmetry.space_group_name_H-M   'P 1'
#
loop_
_entity.id
_entity.type
_entity.pdbx_description
1 polymer ?
#
loop_
_entity_poly.entity_id
_entity_poly.type
_entity_poly.pdbx_seq_one_letter_code
_entity_poly.pdbx_strand_id
1 'polypeptide(L)'
;MTKGPRIYTSDPNNKEMLVTLTAEGVASFDSTTPAAIFPSRVTIPLEKRGEPFRLVIKNVSHQPINPAIVFAPTDIVDVQMPDGVIAAGDERDIFVTLRDDFDQLSKKISFTLSMMDYQDTRYTIPIEIGNISAKASHANTPPASSKSASTDKTPLRPTGSDKKGGS
;
A
#
# COMPACT_ATOMS: atom_id res chain seq x y z
N MET A 1 24.65 11.97 26.76
CA MET A 1 24.65 11.69 28.21
C MET A 1 23.91 10.39 28.43
N THR A 2 24.62 9.32 28.80
CA THR A 2 24.04 7.98 29.00
C THR A 2 23.68 7.83 30.48
N LYS A 3 22.39 7.69 30.80
CA LYS A 3 21.94 7.32 32.15
C LYS A 3 21.46 5.87 32.10
N GLY A 4 22.20 4.96 32.72
CA GLY A 4 21.80 3.57 32.93
C GLY A 4 21.60 3.29 34.42
N PRO A 5 20.75 2.31 34.79
CA PRO A 5 20.58 1.91 36.18
C PRO A 5 21.89 1.31 36.70
N ARG A 6 22.37 1.81 37.85
CA ARG A 6 23.50 1.22 38.57
C ARG A 6 22.96 0.14 39.50
N ILE A 7 23.39 -1.10 39.31
CA ILE A 7 23.07 -2.19 40.23
C ILE A 7 24.29 -2.41 41.13
N TYR A 8 24.08 -2.31 42.43
CA TYR A 8 25.10 -2.59 43.44
C TYR A 8 25.01 -4.06 43.84
N THR A 9 26.13 -4.76 43.81
CA THR A 9 26.20 -6.19 44.16
C THR A 9 26.91 -6.35 45.50
N SER A 10 26.67 -7.47 46.19
CA SER A 10 27.35 -7.81 47.46
C SER A 10 28.70 -8.50 47.26
N ASP A 11 29.23 -8.55 46.03
CA ASP A 11 30.56 -9.10 45.75
C ASP A 11 31.65 -8.09 46.20
N PRO A 12 32.56 -8.48 47.12
CA PRO A 12 33.60 -7.58 47.64
C PRO A 12 34.59 -7.10 46.56
N ASN A 13 34.69 -7.80 45.43
CA ASN A 13 35.60 -7.45 44.33
C ASN A 13 34.93 -6.64 43.21
N ASN A 14 33.60 -6.51 43.19
CA ASN A 14 32.86 -5.75 42.15
C ASN A 14 31.62 -5.07 42.72
N LYS A 15 31.81 -3.82 43.20
CA LYS A 15 30.76 -3.03 43.87
C LYS A 15 29.76 -2.38 42.93
N GLU A 16 30.09 -2.23 41.65
CA GLU A 16 29.21 -1.60 40.65
C GLU A 16 29.23 -2.40 39.35
N MET A 17 28.07 -2.90 38.93
CA MET A 17 27.88 -3.49 37.60
C MET A 17 27.11 -2.49 36.73
N LEU A 18 27.76 -2.02 35.66
CA LEU A 18 27.12 -1.24 34.61
C LEU A 18 26.40 -2.20 33.67
N VAL A 19 25.08 -2.28 33.79
CA VAL A 19 24.25 -3.03 32.84
C VAL A 19 23.94 -2.10 31.66
N THR A 20 24.58 -2.36 30.52
CA THR A 20 24.22 -1.72 29.25
C THR A 20 23.11 -2.53 28.59
N LEU A 21 21.87 -2.03 28.70
CA LEU A 21 20.76 -2.53 27.91
C LEU A 21 20.93 -2.04 26.47
N THR A 22 21.39 -2.92 25.59
CA THR A 22 21.44 -2.64 24.16
C THR A 22 20.14 -3.13 23.56
N ALA A 23 19.22 -2.20 23.31
CA ALA A 23 18.03 -2.48 22.52
C ALA A 23 18.40 -2.28 21.05
N GLU A 24 18.59 -3.38 20.32
CA GLU A 24 18.57 -3.34 18.86
C GLU A 24 17.11 -3.15 18.46
N GLY A 25 16.72 -1.89 18.24
CA GLY A 25 15.42 -1.58 17.65
C GLY A 25 15.40 -2.13 16.24
N VAL A 26 14.67 -3.23 16.02
CA VAL A 26 14.31 -3.65 14.65
C VAL A 26 13.41 -2.55 14.10
N ALA A 27 13.99 -1.71 13.25
CA ALA A 27 13.34 -0.57 12.64
C ALA A 27 12.48 -1.02 11.44
N SER A 28 11.48 -1.85 11.69
CA SER A 28 10.22 -1.84 10.94
C SER A 28 9.25 -2.78 11.65
N PHE A 29 8.16 -2.21 12.16
CA PHE A 29 6.95 -3.01 12.27
C PHE A 29 6.54 -3.26 10.83
N ASP A 30 6.80 -4.45 10.31
CA ASP A 30 6.16 -4.87 9.07
C ASP A 30 4.66 -4.65 9.27
N SER A 31 4.05 -3.89 8.37
CA SER A 31 2.61 -3.62 8.41
C SER A 31 1.90 -4.94 8.62
N THR A 32 1.07 -5.04 9.67
CA THR A 32 0.29 -6.26 9.96
C THR A 32 -0.70 -6.59 8.85
N THR A 33 -0.88 -5.68 7.90
CA THR A 33 -1.63 -5.84 6.67
C THR A 33 -0.69 -5.63 5.49
N PRO A 34 -0.52 -6.61 4.59
CA PRO A 34 0.45 -6.52 3.50
C PRO A 34 0.01 -5.57 2.39
N ALA A 35 -1.28 -5.22 2.33
CA ALA A 35 -1.87 -4.35 1.32
C ALA A 35 -2.81 -3.28 1.91
N ALA A 36 -2.91 -2.16 1.21
CA ALA A 36 -3.91 -1.13 1.43
C ALA A 36 -4.80 -1.00 0.18
N ILE A 37 -6.12 -0.96 0.36
CA ILE A 37 -7.11 -0.95 -0.73
C ILE A 37 -7.92 0.35 -0.68
N PHE A 38 -7.98 1.07 -1.80
CA PHE A 38 -8.63 2.37 -1.91
C PHE A 38 -9.54 2.46 -3.14
N PRO A 39 -10.84 2.80 -3.00
CA PRO A 39 -11.55 2.96 -1.73
C PRO A 39 -11.73 1.61 -1.00
N SER A 40 -11.90 1.64 0.32
CA SER A 40 -12.15 0.42 1.13
C SER A 40 -13.58 -0.13 0.99
N ARG A 41 -14.44 0.59 0.27
CA ARG A 41 -15.82 0.24 -0.05
C ARG A 41 -16.17 0.75 -1.45
N VAL A 42 -17.01 0.02 -2.16
CA VAL A 42 -17.50 0.42 -3.48
C VAL A 42 -18.96 0.83 -3.37
N THR A 43 -19.31 1.92 -4.05
CA THR A 43 -20.66 2.46 -4.09
C THR A 43 -21.00 2.62 -5.57
N ILE A 44 -21.91 1.79 -6.08
CA ILE A 44 -22.27 1.74 -7.51
C ILE A 44 -23.69 2.26 -7.69
N PRO A 45 -23.86 3.47 -8.25
CA PRO A 45 -25.16 3.95 -8.67
C PRO A 45 -25.74 3.05 -9.77
N LEU A 46 -27.05 2.79 -9.73
CA LEU A 46 -27.70 1.86 -10.68
C LEU A 46 -27.64 2.39 -12.12
N GLU A 47 -27.61 3.71 -12.30
CA GLU A 47 -27.44 4.39 -13.58
C GLU A 47 -26.06 4.19 -14.22
N LYS A 48 -25.08 3.70 -13.46
CA LYS A 48 -23.71 3.42 -13.90
C LYS A 48 -23.42 1.93 -14.12
N ARG A 49 -24.47 1.11 -14.28
CA ARG A 49 -24.29 -0.30 -14.68
C ARG A 49 -23.51 -0.39 -16.00
N GLY A 50 -22.67 -1.42 -16.13
CA GLY A 50 -21.75 -1.57 -17.26
C GLY A 50 -20.50 -0.68 -17.20
N GLU A 51 -20.46 0.36 -16.35
CA GLU A 51 -19.25 1.18 -16.15
C GLU A 51 -18.32 0.53 -15.10
N PRO A 52 -16.99 0.46 -15.37
CA PRO A 52 -16.04 -0.08 -14.42
C PRO A 52 -15.75 0.91 -13.28
N PHE A 53 -15.89 0.45 -12.04
CA PHE A 53 -15.47 1.15 -10.83
C PHE A 53 -14.05 0.76 -10.46
N ARG A 54 -13.16 1.74 -10.44
CA ARG A 54 -11.75 1.53 -10.11
C ARG A 54 -11.52 1.48 -8.60
N LEU A 55 -10.79 0.47 -8.15
CA LEU A 55 -10.11 0.42 -6.87
C LEU A 55 -8.60 0.31 -7.12
N VAL A 56 -7.81 0.78 -6.18
CA VAL A 56 -6.35 0.68 -6.17
C VAL A 56 -5.96 -0.21 -5.02
N ILE A 57 -5.17 -1.23 -5.31
CA ILE A 57 -4.46 -2.04 -4.32
C ILE A 57 -3.00 -1.60 -4.29
N LYS A 58 -2.52 -1.21 -3.11
CA LYS A 58 -1.13 -0.85 -2.84
C LYS A 58 -0.48 -1.91 -1.98
N ASN A 59 0.67 -2.42 -2.38
CA ASN A 59 1.49 -3.24 -1.51
C ASN A 59 2.24 -2.33 -0.54
N VAL A 60 1.92 -2.44 0.75
CA VAL A 60 2.55 -1.66 1.84
C VAL A 60 3.55 -2.49 2.65
N SER A 61 3.72 -3.76 2.28
CA SER A 61 4.74 -4.64 2.86
C SER A 61 6.08 -4.50 2.14
N HIS A 62 7.12 -5.12 2.72
CA HIS A 62 8.43 -5.29 2.07
C HIS A 62 8.51 -6.52 1.16
N GLN A 63 7.46 -7.35 1.12
CA GLN A 63 7.43 -8.58 0.33
C GLN A 63 6.49 -8.43 -0.86
N PRO A 64 6.76 -9.08 -2.00
CA PRO A 64 5.80 -9.11 -3.11
C PRO A 64 4.49 -9.80 -2.69
N ILE A 65 3.36 -9.29 -3.18
CA ILE A 65 2.03 -9.89 -2.97
C ILE A 65 1.42 -10.34 -4.30
N ASN A 66 0.56 -11.35 -4.28
CA ASN A 66 -0.15 -11.83 -5.46
C ASN A 66 -1.65 -11.89 -5.16
N PRO A 67 -2.41 -10.82 -5.45
CA PRO A 67 -3.81 -10.77 -5.06
C PRO A 67 -4.67 -11.68 -5.95
N ALA A 68 -5.53 -12.47 -5.33
CA ALA A 68 -6.45 -13.38 -6.01
C ALA A 68 -7.86 -13.28 -5.44
N ILE A 69 -8.89 -13.45 -6.28
CA ILE A 69 -10.28 -13.52 -5.81
C ILE A 69 -10.49 -14.86 -5.10
N VAL A 70 -10.97 -14.78 -3.85
CA VAL A 70 -11.46 -15.94 -3.08
C VAL A 70 -12.96 -16.11 -3.29
N PHE A 71 -13.68 -14.99 -3.34
CA PHE A 71 -15.13 -14.97 -3.52
C PHE A 71 -15.56 -13.70 -4.25
N ALA A 72 -16.44 -13.83 -5.23
CA ALA A 72 -17.15 -12.71 -5.84
C ALA A 72 -18.57 -13.17 -6.23
N PRO A 73 -19.60 -12.32 -6.04
CA PRO A 73 -20.96 -12.61 -6.48
C PRO A 73 -21.08 -12.33 -7.98
N THR A 74 -20.59 -13.29 -8.78
CA THR A 74 -20.46 -13.18 -10.25
C THR A 74 -21.78 -13.07 -10.98
N ASP A 75 -22.89 -13.38 -10.32
CA ASP A 75 -24.26 -13.16 -10.80
C ASP A 75 -24.66 -11.67 -10.77
N ILE A 76 -23.89 -10.81 -10.09
CA ILE A 76 -24.23 -9.39 -9.90
C ILE A 76 -23.12 -8.47 -10.39
N VAL A 77 -21.86 -8.78 -10.07
CA VAL A 77 -20.71 -7.96 -10.46
C VAL A 77 -19.64 -8.79 -11.15
N ASP A 78 -18.95 -8.16 -12.09
CA ASP A 78 -17.69 -8.65 -12.62
C ASP A 78 -16.54 -7.95 -11.87
N VAL A 79 -15.53 -8.72 -11.45
CA VAL A 79 -14.36 -8.20 -10.73
C VAL A 79 -13.12 -8.59 -11.51
N GLN A 80 -12.50 -7.60 -12.13
CA GLN A 80 -11.24 -7.75 -12.85
C GLN A 80 -10.06 -7.47 -11.91
N MET A 81 -9.27 -8.50 -11.66
CA MET A 81 -8.03 -8.40 -10.88
C MET A 81 -6.88 -7.88 -11.73
N PRO A 82 -5.89 -7.22 -11.10
CA PRO A 82 -4.64 -6.92 -11.78
C PRO A 82 -3.85 -8.20 -12.06
N ASP A 83 -3.15 -8.20 -13.19
CA ASP A 83 -2.29 -9.31 -13.55
C ASP A 83 -1.00 -9.32 -12.72
N GLY A 84 -0.65 -10.52 -12.24
CA GLY A 84 0.65 -10.84 -11.68
C GLY A 84 0.92 -10.27 -10.28
N VAL A 85 2.21 -10.26 -9.95
CA VAL A 85 2.73 -9.92 -8.63
C VAL A 85 2.85 -8.40 -8.47
N ILE A 86 2.46 -7.88 -7.31
CA ILE A 86 2.64 -6.49 -6.92
C ILE A 86 3.88 -6.38 -6.04
N ALA A 87 4.92 -5.71 -6.53
CA ALA A 87 6.15 -5.49 -5.78
C ALA A 87 5.91 -4.57 -4.56
N ALA A 88 6.86 -4.55 -3.62
CA ALA A 88 6.80 -3.68 -2.45
C ALA A 88 6.69 -2.20 -2.86
N GLY A 89 5.71 -1.48 -2.32
CA GLY A 89 5.45 -0.08 -2.63
C GLY A 89 4.67 0.18 -3.93
N ASP A 90 4.50 -0.82 -4.79
CA ASP A 90 3.77 -0.70 -6.04
C ASP A 90 2.25 -0.71 -5.84
N GLU A 91 1.56 -0.18 -6.85
CA GLU A 91 0.11 -0.09 -6.92
C GLU A 91 -0.40 -0.76 -8.20
N ARG A 92 -1.61 -1.33 -8.11
CA ARG A 92 -2.34 -1.89 -9.24
C ARG A 92 -3.83 -1.59 -9.13
N ASP A 93 -4.50 -1.64 -10.27
CA ASP A 93 -5.93 -1.37 -10.38
C ASP A 93 -6.75 -2.66 -10.34
N ILE A 94 -7.86 -2.62 -9.60
CA ILE A 94 -8.95 -3.60 -9.63
C ILE A 94 -10.15 -2.88 -10.23
N PHE A 95 -10.85 -3.51 -11.16
CA PHE A 95 -12.08 -2.95 -11.72
C PHE A 95 -13.28 -3.80 -11.29
N VAL A 96 -14.33 -3.14 -10.81
CA VAL A 96 -15.60 -3.76 -10.43
C VAL A 96 -16.70 -3.20 -11.30
N THR A 97 -17.38 -4.05 -12.05
CA THR A 97 -18.44 -3.65 -12.97
C THR A 97 -19.76 -4.27 -12.53
N LEU A 98 -20.79 -3.45 -12.33
CA LEU A 98 -22.15 -3.96 -12.13
C LEU A 98 -22.69 -4.49 -13.45
N ARG A 99 -23.19 -5.71 -13.47
CA ARG A 99 -23.69 -6.33 -14.69
C ARG A 99 -24.95 -5.62 -15.20
N ASP A 100 -25.12 -5.61 -16.52
CA ASP A 100 -26.24 -4.93 -17.19
C ASP A 100 -27.61 -5.58 -16.92
N ASP A 101 -27.63 -6.87 -16.58
CA ASP A 101 -28.81 -7.67 -16.27
C ASP A 101 -29.31 -7.51 -14.83
N PHE A 102 -28.61 -6.74 -13.99
CA PHE A 102 -29.04 -6.46 -12.62
C PHE A 102 -30.19 -5.44 -12.57
N ASP A 103 -31.32 -5.84 -11.96
CA ASP A 103 -32.58 -5.10 -11.99
C ASP A 103 -33.08 -4.64 -10.60
N GLN A 104 -32.39 -5.00 -9.52
CA GLN A 104 -32.85 -4.65 -8.17
C GLN A 104 -32.53 -3.18 -7.83
N LEU A 105 -33.47 -2.51 -7.17
CA LEU A 105 -33.35 -1.09 -6.80
C LEU A 105 -32.20 -0.80 -5.82
N SER A 106 -31.84 -1.77 -4.97
CA SER A 106 -30.69 -1.67 -4.08
C SER A 106 -30.26 -3.04 -3.57
N LYS A 107 -28.96 -3.21 -3.33
CA LYS A 107 -28.41 -4.45 -2.75
C LYS A 107 -27.07 -4.16 -2.07
N LYS A 108 -26.80 -4.87 -0.97
CA LYS A 108 -25.49 -4.89 -0.32
C LYS A 108 -24.86 -6.26 -0.53
N ILE A 109 -23.66 -6.26 -1.08
CA ILE A 109 -22.87 -7.46 -1.35
C ILE A 109 -21.42 -7.19 -0.96
N SER A 110 -20.56 -8.18 -1.14
CA SER A 110 -19.12 -8.01 -0.97
C SER A 110 -18.37 -9.02 -1.83
N PHE A 111 -17.12 -8.72 -2.14
CA PHE A 111 -16.18 -9.69 -2.68
C PHE A 111 -14.96 -9.79 -1.76
N THR A 112 -14.28 -10.93 -1.80
CA THR A 112 -13.14 -11.22 -0.95
C THR A 112 -11.90 -11.56 -1.78
N LEU A 113 -10.79 -10.94 -1.43
CA LEU A 113 -9.47 -11.16 -2.02
C LEU A 113 -8.55 -11.84 -1.00
N SER A 114 -7.66 -12.73 -1.45
CA SER A 114 -6.48 -13.18 -0.72
C SER A 114 -5.25 -12.48 -1.30
N MET A 115 -4.29 -12.11 -0.46
CA MET A 115 -3.02 -11.53 -0.89
C MET A 115 -1.95 -12.57 -1.23
N MET A 116 -2.25 -13.86 -1.00
CA MET A 116 -1.33 -14.99 -1.15
C MET A 116 0.04 -14.75 -0.49
N ASP A 117 0.06 -14.03 0.63
CA ASP A 117 1.21 -13.82 1.48
C ASP A 117 1.39 -15.00 2.45
N TYR A 118 2.43 -14.97 3.28
CA TYR A 118 2.70 -16.04 4.24
C TYR A 118 1.55 -16.28 5.23
N GLN A 119 0.73 -15.26 5.49
CA GLN A 119 -0.40 -15.35 6.44
C GLN A 119 -1.75 -15.66 5.77
N ASP A 120 -1.80 -15.85 4.44
CA ASP A 120 -3.05 -15.92 3.66
C ASP A 120 -4.04 -14.81 4.04
N THR A 121 -3.55 -13.57 4.11
CA THR A 121 -4.33 -12.41 4.50
C THR A 121 -5.47 -12.17 3.53
N ARG A 122 -6.69 -11.99 4.06
CA ARG A 122 -7.92 -11.78 3.28
C ARG A 122 -8.54 -10.42 3.52
N TYR A 123 -9.07 -9.85 2.45
CA TYR A 123 -9.78 -8.56 2.47
C TYR A 123 -11.16 -8.75 1.89
N THR A 124 -12.18 -8.37 2.65
CA THR A 124 -13.57 -8.34 2.17
C THR A 124 -13.96 -6.90 1.88
N ILE A 125 -14.22 -6.61 0.61
CA ILE A 125 -14.61 -5.27 0.16
C ILE A 125 -16.14 -5.23 0.01
N PRO A 126 -16.85 -4.40 0.80
CA PRO A 126 -18.29 -4.22 0.65
C PRO A 126 -18.61 -3.40 -0.60
N ILE A 127 -19.70 -3.77 -1.27
CA ILE A 127 -20.29 -3.06 -2.40
C ILE A 127 -21.73 -2.71 -2.04
N GLU A 128 -22.06 -1.42 -2.14
CA GLU A 128 -23.44 -0.93 -2.05
C GLU A 128 -23.93 -0.51 -3.43
N ILE A 129 -25.02 -1.12 -3.88
CA ILE A 129 -25.69 -0.84 -5.15
C ILE A 129 -27.02 -0.13 -4.86
N GLY A 130 -27.35 0.88 -5.65
CA GLY A 130 -28.69 1.50 -5.67
C GLY A 130 -28.66 2.98 -6.02
N ASN A 131 -29.82 3.64 -5.91
CA ASN A 131 -29.96 5.09 -6.12
C ASN A 131 -29.33 5.87 -4.95
N ILE A 132 -28.01 5.96 -4.95
CA ILE A 132 -27.26 6.58 -3.86
C ILE A 132 -27.24 8.08 -4.14
N SER A 133 -28.01 8.83 -3.36
CA SER A 133 -28.00 10.30 -3.40
C SER A 133 -26.55 10.80 -3.29
N ALA A 134 -26.13 11.62 -4.25
CA ALA A 134 -24.75 12.10 -4.47
C ALA A 134 -24.11 12.88 -3.30
N LYS A 135 -24.74 12.93 -2.11
CA LYS A 135 -24.18 13.55 -0.91
C LYS A 135 -23.15 12.70 -0.16
N ALA A 136 -22.90 11.45 -0.57
CA ALA A 136 -21.91 10.58 0.07
C ALA A 136 -20.54 10.53 -0.66
N SER A 137 -20.34 11.27 -1.75
CA SER A 137 -19.09 11.24 -2.53
C SER A 137 -18.12 12.36 -2.12
N HIS A 138 -17.74 12.44 -0.85
CA HIS A 138 -16.59 13.20 -0.32
C HIS A 138 -16.01 12.31 0.80
N ALA A 139 -14.75 11.85 0.83
CA ALA A 139 -13.56 12.16 0.06
C ALA A 139 -12.68 10.89 0.07
N ASN A 140 -12.17 10.47 -1.08
CA ASN A 140 -11.09 9.48 -1.18
C ASN A 140 -10.17 9.90 -2.33
N THR A 141 -9.56 11.07 -2.18
CA THR A 141 -8.40 11.42 -2.98
C THR A 141 -7.21 10.67 -2.39
N PRO A 142 -6.49 9.83 -3.15
CA PRO A 142 -5.26 9.22 -2.67
C PRO A 142 -4.29 10.34 -2.25
N PRO A 143 -3.53 10.21 -1.15
CA PRO A 143 -2.45 11.13 -0.87
C PRO A 143 -1.49 11.14 -2.05
N ALA A 144 -1.18 12.34 -2.56
CA ALA A 144 -0.27 12.50 -3.69
C ALA A 144 1.06 11.82 -3.40
N SER A 145 1.44 10.88 -4.27
CA SER A 145 2.75 10.23 -4.23
C SER A 145 3.83 11.30 -4.42
N SER A 146 4.50 11.65 -3.33
CA SER A 146 5.67 12.54 -3.36
C SER A 146 6.80 11.81 -4.07
N LYS A 147 7.01 12.13 -5.35
CA LYS A 147 8.26 11.82 -6.05
C LYS A 147 9.43 12.47 -5.32
N SER A 148 10.27 11.68 -4.66
CA SER A 148 11.61 12.10 -4.25
C SER A 148 12.43 12.38 -5.51
N ALA A 149 12.60 13.66 -5.83
CA ALA A 149 13.55 14.10 -6.84
C ALA A 149 14.97 13.97 -6.26
N SER A 150 15.72 12.97 -6.72
CA SER A 150 17.18 13.02 -6.65
C SER A 150 17.68 13.89 -7.81
N THR A 151 18.36 14.98 -7.50
CA THR A 151 19.20 15.69 -8.48
C THR A 151 20.62 15.67 -7.96
N ASP A 152 21.31 14.64 -8.43
CA ASP A 152 22.74 14.54 -8.54
C ASP A 152 23.28 15.73 -9.36
N LYS A 153 24.21 16.49 -8.78
CA LYS A 153 24.91 17.58 -9.47
C LYS A 153 26.37 17.17 -9.65
N THR A 154 26.65 16.54 -10.79
CA THR A 154 28.01 16.49 -11.35
C THR A 154 28.14 17.60 -12.41
N PRO A 155 29.04 18.59 -12.26
CA PRO A 155 29.36 19.49 -13.35
C PRO A 155 30.49 18.92 -14.21
N LEU A 156 30.16 18.63 -15.47
CA LEU A 156 31.10 18.46 -16.58
C LEU A 156 31.92 19.73 -16.76
N ARG A 157 33.26 19.61 -16.83
CA ARG A 157 34.17 20.70 -17.18
C ARG A 157 34.60 20.56 -18.65
N PRO A 158 34.54 21.63 -19.46
CA PRO A 158 34.73 21.55 -20.91
C PRO A 158 36.20 21.48 -21.34
N THR A 159 36.42 20.75 -22.44
CA THR A 159 37.62 20.72 -23.27
C THR A 159 37.59 21.82 -24.33
N GLY A 160 38.71 22.52 -24.51
CA GLY A 160 38.98 23.44 -25.63
C GLY A 160 40.03 24.48 -25.22
N SER A 161 41.32 24.25 -25.46
CA SER A 161 42.08 24.52 -26.70
C SER A 161 42.45 26.00 -26.87
N ASP A 162 43.73 26.33 -26.67
CA ASP A 162 44.33 27.39 -27.47
C ASP A 162 45.82 27.20 -27.75
N LYS A 163 46.14 27.39 -29.02
CA LYS A 163 47.47 27.37 -29.65
C LYS A 163 48.28 28.59 -29.20
N LYS A 164 49.60 28.40 -29.05
CA LYS A 164 50.58 29.39 -29.55
C LYS A 164 51.89 28.67 -29.87
N GLY A 165 52.20 28.63 -31.17
CA GLY A 165 53.56 28.40 -31.66
C GLY A 165 54.30 29.72 -31.77
N GLY A 166 55.63 29.64 -31.84
CA GLY A 166 56.51 30.77 -32.15
C GLY A 166 57.95 30.47 -31.75
N SER A 167 58.69 29.99 -32.76
CA SER A 167 60.14 30.04 -33.03
C SER A 167 61.15 30.01 -31.88
#